data_AF-H0GTJ1-F1
#
_entry.id   AF-H0GTJ1-F1
#
_cell.length_a   1.000
_cell.length_b   1.000
_cell.length_c   1.000
_cell.angle_alpha   90.00
_cell.angle_beta   90.00
_cell.angle_gamma   90.00
#
_symmetry.space_group_name_H-M   'P 1'
#
loop_
_entity.id
_entity.type
_entity.pdbx_description
1 polymer ?
#
loop_
_entity_poly.entity_id
_entity_poly.type
_entity_poly.pdbx_seq_one_letter_code
_entity_poly.pdbx_strand_id
1 'polypeptide(L)'
;MLVNTNATVPKVEKINFEATPPTKQTKIEDDCKKGLYHIENAASLDELQSKCWKVMGSIEVSSNFSESLVDLGSIKEIEGDLIIKNNKHVFRIQGYNLESLRKLELHSLTSFVSLDLPALREVETVDWRVLPILSSVVINGNIKKAKGIIISDTALTSIDYFNNVKEVDIFNINNNRYLETLSTKLESVTKQLSVHSNAKELQLDLSNLYTVENMTVKDVSAIKVAKLSSVNSSLEFIENQFSSLELPLLAKVQGTLGLIDNKNLKKLDFSNVTDIQGGFMIANNTELVKFDFFPKLRQIGGAIYFEGSFEKLISQS
;
A
#
# COMPACT_ATOMS: atom_id res chain seq x y z
N MET A 1 37.96 35.32 70.41
CA MET A 1 38.56 34.15 69.73
C MET A 1 38.26 34.28 68.24
N LEU A 2 39.30 34.52 67.44
CA LEU A 2 39.22 34.56 65.98
C LEU A 2 39.06 33.12 65.49
N VAL A 3 37.97 32.82 64.80
CA VAL A 3 37.75 31.51 64.17
C VAL A 3 38.12 31.63 62.70
N ASN A 4 39.05 30.76 62.33
CA ASN A 4 39.79 30.68 61.08
C ASN A 4 38.88 30.15 59.96
N THR A 5 38.75 30.89 58.86
CA THR A 5 38.10 30.41 57.62
C THR A 5 39.14 29.78 56.71
N ASN A 6 39.18 28.44 56.67
CA ASN A 6 39.82 27.70 55.58
C ASN A 6 39.03 26.43 55.32
N ALA A 7 38.00 26.56 54.47
CA ALA A 7 37.30 25.43 53.89
C ALA A 7 38.14 24.86 52.74
N THR A 8 38.56 23.60 52.85
CA THR A 8 39.13 22.83 51.75
C THR A 8 38.03 21.97 51.15
N VAL A 9 37.67 22.25 49.89
CA VAL A 9 36.68 21.49 49.12
C VAL A 9 37.29 20.14 48.72
N PRO A 10 36.62 18.99 48.92
CA PRO A 10 37.11 17.71 48.42
C PRO A 10 37.09 17.68 46.89
N LYS A 11 38.19 17.25 46.26
CA LYS A 11 38.26 17.01 44.82
C LYS A 11 37.28 15.90 44.43
N VAL A 12 36.37 16.22 43.52
CA VAL A 12 35.50 15.25 42.86
C VAL A 12 36.37 14.35 41.97
N GLU A 13 36.50 13.08 42.31
CA GLU A 13 37.03 12.06 41.41
C GLU A 13 36.08 11.92 40.21
N LYS A 14 36.57 12.28 39.02
CA LYS A 14 35.89 11.98 37.77
C LYS A 14 35.96 10.48 37.54
N ILE A 15 34.87 9.77 37.82
CA ILE A 15 34.67 8.42 37.31
C ILE A 15 34.42 8.57 35.81
N ASN A 16 35.46 8.32 35.00
CA ASN A 16 35.30 8.11 33.57
C ASN A 16 34.51 6.79 33.40
N PHE A 17 33.21 6.90 33.17
CA PHE A 17 32.51 5.87 32.42
C PHE A 17 33.00 5.97 30.98
N GLU A 18 34.01 5.17 30.63
CA GLU A 18 34.23 4.83 29.23
C GLU A 18 32.97 4.11 28.74
N ALA A 19 32.06 4.87 28.13
CA ALA A 19 31.03 4.32 27.29
C ALA A 19 31.74 3.58 26.17
N THR A 20 31.79 2.26 26.28
CA THR A 20 32.21 1.39 25.19
C THR A 20 31.28 1.72 24.01
N PRO A 21 31.80 2.14 22.84
CA PRO A 21 30.96 2.36 21.69
C PRO A 21 30.24 1.05 21.37
N PRO A 22 28.95 1.05 20.99
CA PRO A 22 28.29 -0.17 20.54
C PRO A 22 29.10 -0.66 19.33
N THR A 23 29.81 -1.77 19.52
CA THR A 23 30.46 -2.48 18.43
C THR A 23 29.34 -2.79 17.46
N LYS A 24 29.40 -2.21 16.24
CA LYS A 24 28.58 -2.70 15.13
C LYS A 24 28.79 -4.21 15.09
N GLN A 25 27.80 -5.00 15.52
CA GLN A 25 27.79 -6.44 15.36
C GLN A 25 27.70 -6.72 13.86
N THR A 26 28.82 -6.66 13.16
CA THR A 26 28.90 -6.91 11.71
C THR A 26 28.94 -8.40 11.38
N LYS A 27 29.19 -9.26 12.37
CA LYS A 27 29.20 -10.71 12.19
C LYS A 27 27.83 -11.28 12.53
N ILE A 28 27.17 -11.85 11.54
CA ILE A 28 25.92 -12.60 11.67
C ILE A 28 26.28 -14.04 12.04
N GLU A 29 25.71 -14.56 13.13
CA GLU A 29 25.90 -15.94 13.57
C GLU A 29 25.36 -16.94 12.54
N ASP A 30 25.96 -18.12 12.44
CA ASP A 30 25.54 -19.13 11.45
C ASP A 30 24.11 -19.62 11.71
N ASP A 31 23.68 -19.59 12.97
CA ASP A 31 22.30 -19.89 13.38
C ASP A 31 21.27 -18.91 12.79
N CYS A 32 21.71 -17.71 12.37
CA CYS A 32 20.89 -16.68 11.72
C CYS A 32 20.85 -16.82 10.19
N LYS A 33 21.43 -17.90 9.63
CA LYS A 33 21.53 -18.16 8.17
C LYS A 33 20.71 -19.34 7.65
N LYS A 34 19.67 -19.74 8.37
CA LYS A 34 18.68 -20.73 7.90
C LYS A 34 17.71 -20.07 6.93
N GLY A 35 17.31 -20.80 5.89
CA GLY A 35 16.37 -20.29 4.90
C GLY A 35 14.97 -19.98 5.46
N LEU A 36 14.54 -20.73 6.48
CA LEU A 36 13.23 -20.56 7.13
C LEU A 36 13.33 -20.88 8.63
N TYR A 37 12.72 -20.04 9.45
CA TYR A 37 12.54 -20.23 10.89
C TYR A 37 11.06 -20.42 11.17
N HIS A 38 10.68 -21.62 11.60
CA HIS A 38 9.34 -21.92 12.06
C HIS A 38 9.22 -21.58 13.54
N ILE A 39 8.35 -20.63 13.87
CA ILE A 39 8.13 -20.13 15.22
C ILE A 39 6.80 -20.69 15.73
N GLU A 40 6.87 -21.63 16.67
CA GLU A 40 5.68 -22.30 17.22
C GLU A 40 5.14 -21.61 18.47
N ASN A 41 5.98 -20.85 19.19
CA ASN A 41 5.64 -20.19 20.45
C ASN A 41 6.58 -19.00 20.70
N ALA A 42 6.23 -18.15 21.67
CA ALA A 42 6.99 -16.95 22.00
C ALA A 42 8.43 -17.26 22.43
N ALA A 43 8.66 -18.36 23.17
CA ALA A 43 10.00 -18.73 23.61
C ALA A 43 10.95 -19.03 22.44
N SER A 44 10.46 -19.66 21.37
CA SER A 44 11.25 -19.89 20.15
C SER A 44 11.57 -18.60 19.39
N LEU A 45 10.67 -17.61 19.44
CA LEU A 45 10.92 -16.28 18.89
C LEU A 45 11.95 -15.52 19.73
N ASP A 46 11.82 -15.60 21.06
CA ASP A 46 12.74 -15.02 22.03
C ASP A 46 14.17 -15.55 21.86
N GLU A 47 14.31 -16.86 21.66
CA GLU A 47 15.60 -17.47 21.37
C GLU A 47 16.20 -16.91 20.07
N LEU A 48 15.40 -16.79 19.00
CA LEU A 48 15.87 -16.25 17.72
C LEU A 48 16.34 -14.80 17.86
N GLN A 49 15.53 -13.93 18.47
CA GLN A 49 15.88 -12.51 18.60
C GLN A 49 17.07 -12.27 19.53
N SER A 50 17.33 -13.16 20.51
CA SER A 50 18.48 -13.05 21.40
C SER A 50 19.83 -13.23 20.69
N LYS A 51 19.83 -13.91 19.54
CA LYS A 51 21.03 -14.23 18.74
C LYS A 51 21.11 -13.40 17.46
N CYS A 52 19.95 -13.10 16.86
CA CYS A 52 19.87 -12.55 15.51
C CYS A 52 19.32 -11.12 15.52
N TRP A 53 20.20 -10.14 15.37
CA TRP A 53 19.78 -8.79 14.96
C TRP A 53 19.38 -8.74 13.47
N LYS A 54 19.89 -9.69 12.67
CA LYS A 54 19.57 -9.87 11.26
C LYS A 54 19.29 -11.34 10.95
N VAL A 55 18.20 -11.61 10.25
CA VAL A 55 17.76 -12.95 9.85
C VAL A 55 17.99 -13.12 8.34
N MET A 56 18.92 -13.98 7.95
CA MET A 56 19.20 -14.32 6.54
C MET A 56 18.29 -15.46 6.09
N GLY A 57 16.99 -15.19 6.05
CA GLY A 57 15.94 -16.14 5.72
C GLY A 57 14.56 -15.56 6.04
N SER A 58 13.54 -16.40 5.97
CA SER A 58 12.16 -16.03 6.32
C SER A 58 11.80 -16.48 7.73
N ILE A 59 10.91 -15.75 8.39
CA ILE A 59 10.28 -16.13 9.66
C ILE A 59 8.83 -16.51 9.36
N GLU A 60 8.43 -17.72 9.70
CA GLU A 60 7.03 -18.15 9.65
C GLU A 60 6.53 -18.41 11.07
N VAL A 61 5.53 -17.62 11.49
CA VAL A 61 4.82 -17.86 12.74
C VAL A 61 3.71 -18.87 12.48
N SER A 62 3.77 -19.98 13.21
CA SER A 62 2.87 -21.11 13.07
C SER A 62 1.40 -20.71 13.30
N SER A 63 0.49 -21.39 12.61
CA SER A 63 -0.95 -21.29 12.88
C SER A 63 -1.33 -21.77 14.29
N ASN A 64 -0.44 -22.55 14.94
CA ASN A 64 -0.60 -23.02 16.32
C ASN A 64 0.01 -22.08 17.37
N PHE A 65 0.66 -20.97 16.96
CA PHE A 65 1.17 -19.97 17.89
C PHE A 65 0.02 -19.43 18.74
N SER A 66 0.11 -19.63 20.05
CA SER A 66 -1.02 -19.52 20.98
C SER A 66 -1.09 -18.16 21.68
N GLU A 67 0.03 -17.46 21.68
CA GLU A 67 0.23 -16.20 22.34
C GLU A 67 -0.37 -15.05 21.52
N SER A 68 -0.83 -14.01 22.21
CA SER A 68 -1.53 -12.89 21.58
C SER A 68 -0.59 -11.89 20.92
N LEU A 69 0.70 -11.93 21.24
CA LEU A 69 1.71 -11.00 20.77
C LEU A 69 2.83 -11.73 20.02
N VAL A 70 3.10 -11.29 18.80
CA VAL A 70 4.34 -11.59 18.09
C VAL A 70 5.27 -10.39 18.27
N ASP A 71 6.33 -10.56 19.06
CA ASP A 71 7.33 -9.53 19.33
C ASP A 71 8.65 -9.87 18.64
N LEU A 72 9.04 -9.06 17.65
CA LEU A 72 10.31 -9.22 16.93
C LEU A 72 11.51 -8.62 17.68
N GLY A 73 11.25 -7.88 18.78
CA GLY A 73 12.20 -7.20 19.65
C GLY A 73 13.45 -6.68 18.97
N SER A 74 14.61 -7.32 19.14
CA SER A 74 15.92 -6.84 18.65
C SER A 74 16.19 -7.07 17.15
N ILE A 75 15.34 -7.80 16.44
CA ILE A 75 15.49 -8.04 15.01
C ILE A 75 15.32 -6.71 14.26
N LYS A 76 16.33 -6.37 13.45
CA LYS A 76 16.36 -5.17 12.61
C LYS A 76 16.12 -5.45 11.14
N GLU A 77 16.61 -6.58 10.64
CA GLU A 77 16.52 -6.94 9.22
C GLU A 77 16.06 -8.39 9.07
N ILE A 78 15.13 -8.63 8.16
CA ILE A 78 14.74 -9.96 7.71
C ILE A 78 15.00 -10.00 6.19
N GLU A 79 16.02 -10.71 5.72
CA GLU A 79 16.31 -10.77 4.27
C GLU A 79 15.17 -11.44 3.48
N GLY A 80 14.44 -12.36 4.13
CA GLY A 80 13.27 -13.01 3.60
C GLY A 80 11.96 -12.38 4.06
N ASP A 81 10.97 -13.24 4.30
CA ASP A 81 9.59 -12.86 4.53
C ASP A 81 9.24 -13.00 6.02
N LEU A 82 8.34 -12.16 6.51
CA LEU A 82 7.59 -12.41 7.74
C LEU A 82 6.20 -12.93 7.35
N ILE A 83 5.93 -14.19 7.70
CA ILE A 83 4.75 -14.93 7.26
C ILE A 83 3.93 -15.34 8.48
N ILE A 84 2.66 -14.91 8.53
CA ILE A 84 1.73 -15.30 9.60
C ILE A 84 0.38 -15.61 8.94
N LYS A 85 -0.05 -16.86 9.05
CA LYS A 85 -1.23 -17.37 8.35
C LYS A 85 -2.16 -18.14 9.28
N ASN A 86 -3.47 -18.01 9.06
CA ASN A 86 -4.50 -18.84 9.67
C ASN A 86 -4.40 -18.91 11.21
N ASN A 87 -4.05 -17.79 11.84
CA ASN A 87 -3.88 -17.72 13.29
C ASN A 87 -5.01 -16.89 13.92
N LYS A 88 -5.70 -17.48 14.90
CA LYS A 88 -6.84 -16.88 15.62
C LYS A 88 -6.49 -16.29 16.98
N HIS A 89 -5.22 -16.38 17.38
CA HIS A 89 -4.73 -15.96 18.70
C HIS A 89 -3.93 -14.67 18.61
N VAL A 90 -3.11 -14.51 17.57
CA VAL A 90 -2.30 -13.33 17.33
C VAL A 90 -3.20 -12.11 17.21
N PHE A 91 -3.11 -11.26 18.21
CA PHE A 91 -3.84 -10.01 18.36
C PHE A 91 -2.99 -8.83 17.90
N ARG A 92 -1.68 -8.89 18.14
CA ARG A 92 -0.74 -7.81 17.84
C ARG A 92 0.58 -8.36 17.33
N ILE A 93 1.19 -7.61 16.41
CA ILE A 93 2.56 -7.83 15.94
C ILE A 93 3.31 -6.53 16.22
N GLN A 94 4.44 -6.62 16.91
CA GLN A 94 5.33 -5.48 17.15
C GLN A 94 6.76 -5.81 16.73
N GLY A 95 7.44 -4.80 16.22
CA GLY A 95 8.82 -4.88 15.76
C GLY A 95 9.43 -3.50 15.75
N TYR A 96 9.67 -2.97 16.95
CA TYR A 96 10.12 -1.59 17.13
C TYR A 96 11.46 -1.27 16.46
N ASN A 97 12.30 -2.29 16.28
CA ASN A 97 13.61 -2.15 15.65
C ASN A 97 13.64 -2.64 14.19
N LEU A 98 12.55 -3.22 13.67
CA LEU A 98 12.54 -3.78 12.32
C LEU A 98 12.58 -2.65 11.28
N GLU A 99 13.71 -2.55 10.58
CA GLU A 99 14.00 -1.52 9.58
C GLU A 99 13.71 -2.01 8.16
N SER A 100 13.90 -3.30 7.88
CA SER A 100 13.68 -3.88 6.54
C SER A 100 13.21 -5.33 6.55
N LEU A 101 12.40 -5.68 5.55
CA LEU A 101 12.08 -7.06 5.17
C LEU A 101 11.73 -7.20 3.69
N ARG A 102 11.73 -8.44 3.14
CA ARG A 102 11.29 -8.66 1.75
C ARG A 102 9.77 -8.61 1.64
N LYS A 103 9.06 -9.58 2.23
CA LYS A 103 7.59 -9.62 2.22
C LYS A 103 7.03 -9.60 3.64
N LEU A 104 6.00 -8.79 3.85
CA LEU A 104 5.11 -8.89 5.01
C LEU A 104 3.80 -9.57 4.58
N GLU A 105 3.65 -10.85 4.90
CA GLU A 105 2.48 -11.65 4.55
C GLU A 105 1.63 -11.96 5.78
N LEU A 106 0.48 -11.29 5.87
CA LEU A 106 -0.50 -11.46 6.95
C LEU A 106 -1.80 -11.94 6.32
N HIS A 107 -2.19 -13.18 6.59
CA HIS A 107 -3.35 -13.77 5.94
C HIS A 107 -4.24 -14.55 6.92
N SER A 108 -5.55 -14.26 6.90
CA SER A 108 -6.55 -14.97 7.69
C SER A 108 -6.24 -14.91 9.19
N LEU A 109 -6.01 -13.69 9.69
CA LEU A 109 -5.76 -13.41 11.11
C LEU A 109 -6.99 -12.76 11.73
N THR A 110 -7.96 -13.59 12.13
CA THR A 110 -9.31 -13.13 12.50
C THR A 110 -9.37 -12.32 13.80
N SER A 111 -8.33 -12.43 14.64
CA SER A 111 -8.20 -11.72 15.92
C SER A 111 -7.18 -10.58 15.88
N PHE A 112 -6.56 -10.33 14.73
CA PHE A 112 -5.47 -9.38 14.58
C PHE A 112 -5.96 -7.94 14.51
N VAL A 113 -5.55 -7.13 15.49
CA VAL A 113 -6.03 -5.74 15.68
C VAL A 113 -4.97 -4.71 15.35
N SER A 114 -3.70 -4.98 15.65
CA SER A 114 -2.65 -3.96 15.54
C SER A 114 -1.30 -4.44 15.03
N LEU A 115 -0.72 -3.63 14.14
CA LEU A 115 0.64 -3.77 13.63
C LEU A 115 1.47 -2.56 14.06
N ASP A 116 2.62 -2.79 14.70
CA ASP A 116 3.50 -1.72 15.18
C ASP A 116 4.94 -1.94 14.70
N LEU A 117 5.29 -1.33 13.56
CA LEU A 117 6.59 -1.40 12.89
C LEU A 117 7.11 0.03 12.58
N PRO A 118 7.35 0.87 13.60
CA PRO A 118 7.60 2.30 13.39
C PRO A 118 8.94 2.58 12.73
N ALA A 119 9.92 1.67 12.85
CA ALA A 119 11.23 1.78 12.24
C ALA A 119 11.25 1.32 10.76
N LEU A 120 10.20 0.68 10.27
CA LEU A 120 10.18 0.04 8.95
C LEU A 120 10.31 1.05 7.81
N ARG A 121 11.38 0.92 7.00
CA ARG A 121 11.69 1.82 5.88
C ARG A 121 11.71 1.12 4.53
N GLU A 122 11.96 -0.19 4.52
CA GLU A 122 12.09 -0.96 3.28
C GLU A 122 11.26 -2.25 3.37
N VAL A 123 10.31 -2.39 2.44
CA VAL A 123 9.52 -3.61 2.27
C VAL A 123 9.24 -3.82 0.79
N GLU A 124 9.63 -4.95 0.23
CA GLU A 124 9.38 -5.22 -1.20
C GLU A 124 7.90 -5.51 -1.47
N THR A 125 7.22 -6.25 -0.58
CA THR A 125 5.81 -6.59 -0.76
C THR A 125 5.04 -6.58 0.55
N VAL A 126 3.87 -5.95 0.53
CA VAL A 126 2.86 -6.02 1.58
C VAL A 126 1.67 -6.81 1.04
N ASP A 127 1.34 -7.90 1.71
CA ASP A 127 0.27 -8.82 1.33
C ASP A 127 -0.61 -9.10 2.54
N TRP A 128 -1.63 -8.26 2.71
CA TRP A 128 -2.55 -8.27 3.84
C TRP A 128 -3.93 -8.68 3.35
N ARG A 129 -4.41 -9.82 3.84
CA ARG A 129 -5.67 -10.42 3.40
C ARG A 129 -6.44 -10.99 4.56
N VAL A 130 -7.75 -10.77 4.60
CA VAL A 130 -8.65 -11.35 5.60
C VAL A 130 -8.17 -10.99 7.01
N LEU A 131 -8.17 -9.68 7.31
CA LEU A 131 -7.78 -9.09 8.59
C LEU A 131 -8.96 -8.26 9.14
N PRO A 132 -10.10 -8.90 9.44
CA PRO A 132 -11.41 -8.24 9.55
C PRO A 132 -11.53 -7.24 10.70
N ILE A 133 -10.59 -7.25 11.65
CA ILE A 133 -10.57 -6.31 12.78
C ILE A 133 -9.25 -5.54 12.90
N LEU A 134 -8.41 -5.56 11.85
CA LEU A 134 -7.21 -4.72 11.79
C LEU A 134 -7.62 -3.26 11.68
N SER A 135 -7.41 -2.50 12.75
CA SER A 135 -7.83 -1.11 12.86
C SER A 135 -6.69 -0.13 13.18
N SER A 136 -5.51 -0.63 13.55
CA SER A 136 -4.36 0.21 13.89
C SER A 136 -3.09 -0.31 13.24
N VAL A 137 -2.45 0.53 12.44
CA VAL A 137 -1.14 0.26 11.84
C VAL A 137 -0.25 1.45 12.11
N VAL A 138 0.92 1.20 12.68
CA VAL A 138 1.95 2.20 12.94
C VAL A 138 3.18 1.85 12.12
N ILE A 139 3.38 2.61 11.04
CA ILE A 139 4.57 2.54 10.18
C ILE A 139 5.01 3.98 9.91
N ASN A 140 6.09 4.41 10.59
CA ASN A 140 6.58 5.80 10.56
C ASN A 140 7.90 5.94 9.79
N GLY A 141 8.52 4.84 9.37
CA GLY A 141 9.85 4.82 8.77
C GLY A 141 9.93 5.41 7.35
N ASN A 142 8.82 5.95 6.83
CA ASN A 142 8.71 6.54 5.49
C ASN A 142 9.12 5.55 4.40
N ILE A 143 8.32 4.51 4.17
CA ILE A 143 8.61 3.48 3.17
C ILE A 143 8.87 4.13 1.81
N LYS A 144 10.10 3.98 1.31
CA LYS A 144 10.53 4.58 0.03
C LYS A 144 10.42 3.64 -1.15
N LYS A 145 10.44 2.34 -0.89
CA LYS A 145 10.46 1.29 -1.90
C LYS A 145 9.47 0.21 -1.50
N ALA A 146 8.58 -0.11 -2.43
CA ALA A 146 7.73 -1.28 -2.44
C ALA A 146 7.47 -1.65 -3.91
N LYS A 147 7.25 -2.93 -4.19
CA LYS A 147 6.82 -3.43 -5.50
C LYS A 147 5.38 -3.91 -5.48
N GLY A 148 4.92 -4.49 -4.38
CA GLY A 148 3.56 -5.00 -4.26
C GLY A 148 2.87 -4.46 -3.02
N ILE A 149 1.69 -3.86 -3.19
CA ILE A 149 0.83 -3.45 -2.09
C ILE A 149 -0.54 -4.07 -2.33
N ILE A 150 -0.88 -5.07 -1.52
CA ILE A 150 -2.17 -5.76 -1.54
C ILE A 150 -2.75 -5.65 -0.13
N ILE A 151 -3.87 -4.93 -0.01
CA ILE A 151 -4.59 -4.75 1.26
C ILE A 151 -6.05 -5.06 1.01
N SER A 152 -6.50 -6.19 1.53
CA SER A 152 -7.79 -6.79 1.24
C SER A 152 -8.50 -7.28 2.50
N ASP A 153 -9.81 -7.06 2.57
CA ASP A 153 -10.68 -7.53 3.66
C ASP A 153 -10.19 -7.08 5.05
N THR A 154 -9.93 -5.78 5.21
CA THR A 154 -9.48 -5.18 6.48
C THR A 154 -10.49 -4.17 7.05
N ALA A 155 -10.32 -3.82 8.33
CA ALA A 155 -11.10 -2.76 8.98
C ALA A 155 -10.39 -1.39 8.98
N LEU A 156 -9.36 -1.22 8.14
CA LEU A 156 -8.61 0.03 8.05
C LEU A 156 -9.49 1.17 7.54
N THR A 157 -9.33 2.35 8.15
CA THR A 157 -10.01 3.59 7.75
C THR A 157 -9.11 4.52 6.94
N SER A 158 -7.80 4.31 6.98
CA SER A 158 -6.80 5.03 6.19
C SER A 158 -5.63 4.11 5.83
N ILE A 159 -4.93 4.46 4.74
CA ILE A 159 -3.69 3.81 4.30
C ILE A 159 -2.76 4.91 3.79
N ASP A 160 -1.92 5.46 4.66
CA ASP A 160 -1.02 6.59 4.38
C ASP A 160 0.48 6.24 4.47
N TYR A 161 0.79 5.01 4.89
CA TYR A 161 2.14 4.53 5.17
C TYR A 161 3.05 4.43 3.92
N PHE A 162 2.45 4.40 2.72
CA PHE A 162 3.16 4.27 1.44
C PHE A 162 3.24 5.58 0.64
N ASN A 163 2.94 6.72 1.27
CA ASN A 163 2.91 8.03 0.60
C ASN A 163 4.25 8.49 0.03
N ASN A 164 5.36 7.82 0.31
CA ASN A 164 6.67 8.12 -0.30
C ASN A 164 7.04 7.16 -1.45
N VAL A 165 6.20 6.15 -1.72
CA VAL A 165 6.41 5.21 -2.82
C VAL A 165 5.94 5.85 -4.13
N LYS A 166 6.80 5.81 -5.15
CA LYS A 166 6.57 6.42 -6.47
C LYS A 166 6.20 5.41 -7.54
N GLU A 167 6.66 4.19 -7.42
CA GLU A 167 6.41 3.14 -8.40
C GLU A 167 6.15 1.83 -7.67
N VAL A 168 5.19 1.05 -8.19
CA VAL A 168 4.92 -0.33 -7.77
C VAL A 168 4.58 -1.17 -8.99
N ASP A 169 4.73 -2.47 -8.88
CA ASP A 169 4.19 -3.42 -9.85
C ASP A 169 2.68 -3.58 -9.67
N ILE A 170 2.26 -3.86 -8.44
CA ILE A 170 0.88 -4.18 -8.09
C ILE A 170 0.41 -3.25 -6.97
N PHE A 171 -0.70 -2.57 -7.20
CA PHE A 171 -1.43 -1.80 -6.22
C PHE A 171 -2.88 -2.28 -6.19
N ASN A 172 -3.24 -3.08 -5.19
CA ASN A 172 -4.57 -3.68 -5.08
C ASN A 172 -5.17 -3.42 -3.69
N ILE A 173 -6.15 -2.52 -3.65
CA ILE A 173 -6.84 -2.12 -2.42
C ILE A 173 -8.33 -2.45 -2.56
N ASN A 174 -8.79 -3.51 -1.90
CA ASN A 174 -10.16 -3.97 -2.06
C ASN A 174 -10.81 -4.47 -0.78
N ASN A 175 -12.15 -4.49 -0.74
CA ASN A 175 -12.92 -5.03 0.39
C ASN A 175 -12.61 -4.40 1.76
N ASN A 176 -12.09 -3.16 1.79
CA ASN A 176 -11.86 -2.42 3.04
C ASN A 176 -13.08 -1.54 3.33
N ARG A 177 -14.11 -2.10 3.96
CA ARG A 177 -15.45 -1.47 4.03
C ARG A 177 -15.49 -0.13 4.76
N TYR A 178 -14.48 0.18 5.57
CA TYR A 178 -14.37 1.41 6.36
C TYR A 178 -13.34 2.40 5.77
N LEU A 179 -12.69 2.06 4.66
CA LEU A 179 -11.71 2.92 4.00
C LEU A 179 -12.42 3.98 3.16
N GLU A 180 -12.60 5.18 3.72
CA GLU A 180 -13.29 6.31 3.07
C GLU A 180 -12.36 7.22 2.26
N THR A 181 -11.05 7.17 2.51
CA THR A 181 -10.08 7.95 1.76
C THR A 181 -8.87 7.11 1.41
N LEU A 182 -8.39 7.27 0.17
CA LEU A 182 -7.15 6.65 -0.29
C LEU A 182 -6.40 7.66 -1.15
N SER A 183 -5.27 8.14 -0.65
CA SER A 183 -4.38 9.05 -1.38
C SER A 183 -3.02 8.40 -1.53
N THR A 184 -2.40 8.59 -2.68
CA THR A 184 -1.06 8.07 -2.95
C THR A 184 -0.23 9.05 -3.78
N LYS A 185 1.10 8.92 -3.65
CA LYS A 185 2.08 9.64 -4.46
C LYS A 185 2.67 8.81 -5.59
N LEU A 186 2.04 7.66 -5.89
CA LEU A 186 2.40 6.82 -7.03
C LEU A 186 2.35 7.63 -8.32
N GLU A 187 3.42 7.48 -9.09
CA GLU A 187 3.67 8.05 -10.40
C GLU A 187 3.51 6.99 -11.49
N SER A 188 3.84 5.73 -11.19
CA SER A 188 3.71 4.61 -12.12
C SER A 188 3.23 3.32 -11.43
N VAL A 189 2.40 2.54 -12.13
CA VAL A 189 2.05 1.17 -11.75
C VAL A 189 2.28 0.22 -12.92
N THR A 190 3.26 -0.69 -12.80
CA THR A 190 3.82 -1.42 -13.97
C THR A 190 3.11 -2.73 -14.32
N LYS A 191 2.17 -3.20 -13.49
CA LYS A 191 1.34 -4.38 -13.80
C LYS A 191 -0.16 -4.15 -13.59
N GLN A 192 -0.57 -3.81 -12.37
CA GLN A 192 -2.00 -3.69 -12.06
C GLN A 192 -2.29 -2.68 -10.95
N LEU A 193 -3.18 -1.75 -11.23
CA LEU A 193 -3.87 -0.91 -10.25
C LEU A 193 -5.32 -1.36 -10.15
N SER A 194 -5.75 -1.84 -8.98
CA SER A 194 -7.14 -2.21 -8.73
C SER A 194 -7.64 -1.61 -7.42
N VAL A 195 -8.74 -0.87 -7.48
CA VAL A 195 -9.43 -0.32 -6.31
C VAL A 195 -10.91 -0.62 -6.45
N HIS A 196 -11.46 -1.47 -5.58
CA HIS A 196 -12.87 -1.86 -5.64
C HIS A 196 -13.43 -2.30 -4.29
N SER A 197 -14.75 -2.24 -4.13
CA SER A 197 -15.44 -2.82 -2.97
C SER A 197 -14.96 -2.30 -1.60
N ASN A 198 -14.42 -1.07 -1.55
CA ASN A 198 -14.05 -0.40 -0.29
C ASN A 198 -15.29 0.31 0.29
N ALA A 199 -15.11 1.31 1.18
CA ALA A 199 -16.24 2.09 1.64
C ALA A 199 -16.96 2.74 0.44
N LYS A 200 -18.30 2.78 0.49
CA LYS A 200 -19.13 3.38 -0.56
C LYS A 200 -18.76 4.85 -0.85
N GLU A 201 -18.31 5.56 0.19
CA GLU A 201 -17.92 6.96 0.12
C GLU A 201 -16.44 7.16 -0.25
N LEU A 202 -15.71 6.11 -0.66
CA LEU A 202 -14.27 6.16 -0.93
C LEU A 202 -13.92 7.28 -1.91
N GLN A 203 -13.10 8.23 -1.44
CA GLN A 203 -12.45 9.24 -2.27
C GLN A 203 -11.03 8.79 -2.61
N LEU A 204 -10.75 8.65 -3.91
CA LEU A 204 -9.50 8.15 -4.46
C LEU A 204 -8.66 9.28 -5.07
N ASP A 205 -7.46 9.53 -4.53
CA ASP A 205 -6.53 10.54 -5.04
C ASP A 205 -5.30 9.88 -5.68
N LEU A 206 -5.30 9.84 -7.01
CA LEU A 206 -4.22 9.41 -7.89
C LEU A 206 -3.63 10.62 -8.66
N SER A 207 -3.64 11.82 -8.07
CA SER A 207 -3.22 13.06 -8.77
C SER A 207 -1.76 13.08 -9.24
N ASN A 208 -0.95 12.10 -8.81
CA ASN A 208 0.45 11.96 -9.21
C ASN A 208 0.66 10.88 -10.26
N LEU A 209 -0.34 10.06 -10.57
CA LEU A 209 -0.20 8.91 -11.47
C LEU A 209 -0.03 9.40 -12.91
N TYR A 210 1.09 9.07 -13.55
CA TYR A 210 1.41 9.43 -14.94
C TYR A 210 1.21 8.26 -15.89
N THR A 211 1.56 7.04 -15.47
CA THR A 211 1.49 5.83 -16.30
C THR A 211 0.94 4.65 -15.49
N VAL A 212 0.17 3.80 -16.17
CA VAL A 212 -0.26 2.52 -15.59
C VAL A 212 -0.29 1.45 -16.67
N GLU A 213 0.03 0.21 -16.30
CA GLU A 213 -0.13 -0.93 -17.19
C GLU A 213 -1.62 -1.23 -17.37
N ASN A 214 -2.29 -1.72 -16.32
CA ASN A 214 -3.73 -1.99 -16.30
C ASN A 214 -4.39 -1.34 -15.08
N MET A 215 -5.56 -0.71 -15.26
CA MET A 215 -6.26 -0.01 -14.20
C MET A 215 -7.76 -0.31 -14.18
N THR A 216 -8.25 -0.77 -13.03
CA THR A 216 -9.68 -0.94 -12.76
C THR A 216 -10.06 -0.18 -11.50
N VAL A 217 -11.01 0.74 -11.63
CA VAL A 217 -11.59 1.49 -10.50
C VAL A 217 -13.09 1.22 -10.44
N LYS A 218 -13.52 0.67 -9.30
CA LYS A 218 -14.91 0.32 -9.06
C LYS A 218 -15.40 0.76 -7.68
N ASP A 219 -16.69 1.09 -7.58
CA ASP A 219 -17.35 1.49 -6.33
C ASP A 219 -16.71 2.72 -5.63
N VAL A 220 -16.19 3.69 -6.40
CA VAL A 220 -15.55 4.90 -5.86
C VAL A 220 -16.48 6.13 -5.95
N SER A 221 -16.49 6.96 -4.90
CA SER A 221 -17.35 8.14 -4.79
C SER A 221 -16.78 9.38 -5.49
N ALA A 222 -15.46 9.55 -5.46
CA ALA A 222 -14.74 10.63 -6.11
C ALA A 222 -13.35 10.16 -6.52
N ILE A 223 -12.85 10.65 -7.66
CA ILE A 223 -11.51 10.33 -8.15
C ILE A 223 -10.77 11.58 -8.61
N LYS A 224 -9.46 11.65 -8.33
CA LYS A 224 -8.52 12.58 -8.97
C LYS A 224 -7.45 11.79 -9.71
N VAL A 225 -7.33 11.98 -11.02
CA VAL A 225 -6.39 11.21 -11.87
C VAL A 225 -5.89 12.04 -13.06
N ALA A 226 -5.90 13.38 -12.92
CA ALA A 226 -5.71 14.31 -14.04
C ALA A 226 -4.34 14.23 -14.75
N LYS A 227 -3.33 13.62 -14.11
CA LYS A 227 -1.97 13.49 -14.68
C LYS A 227 -1.75 12.22 -15.50
N LEU A 228 -2.69 11.28 -15.50
CA LEU A 228 -2.53 10.02 -16.21
C LEU A 228 -2.45 10.30 -17.71
N SER A 229 -1.34 9.87 -18.32
CA SER A 229 -0.98 10.21 -19.70
C SER A 229 -0.97 9.01 -20.64
N SER A 230 -0.68 7.81 -20.12
CA SER A 230 -0.60 6.57 -20.90
C SER A 230 -1.10 5.37 -20.09
N VAL A 231 -1.85 4.50 -20.77
CA VAL A 231 -2.27 3.18 -20.29
C VAL A 231 -1.81 2.12 -21.28
N ASN A 232 -0.97 1.17 -20.84
CA ASN A 232 -0.36 0.16 -21.71
C ASN A 232 -1.21 -1.11 -21.88
N SER A 233 -2.30 -1.22 -21.13
CA SER A 233 -3.32 -2.25 -21.26
C SER A 233 -4.69 -1.57 -21.13
N SER A 234 -5.61 -2.08 -20.32
CA SER A 234 -6.97 -1.55 -20.18
C SER A 234 -7.10 -0.50 -19.08
N LEU A 235 -8.08 0.39 -19.27
CA LEU A 235 -8.53 1.40 -18.32
C LEU A 235 -10.04 1.28 -18.15
N GLU A 236 -10.48 0.86 -16.97
CA GLU A 236 -11.89 0.58 -16.68
C GLU A 236 -12.38 1.32 -15.45
N PHE A 237 -13.49 2.04 -15.61
CA PHE A 237 -14.26 2.67 -14.54
C PHE A 237 -15.64 2.04 -14.49
N ILE A 238 -15.93 1.31 -13.41
CA ILE A 238 -17.11 0.45 -13.28
C ILE A 238 -17.93 0.83 -12.04
N GLU A 239 -19.23 1.02 -12.17
CA GLU A 239 -20.16 1.20 -11.03
C GLU A 239 -19.80 2.37 -10.06
N ASN A 240 -19.06 3.38 -10.55
CA ASN A 240 -18.64 4.51 -9.70
C ASN A 240 -19.75 5.54 -9.50
N GLN A 241 -19.64 6.31 -8.41
CA GLN A 241 -20.64 7.30 -8.00
C GLN A 241 -20.26 8.74 -8.31
N PHE A 242 -19.04 8.98 -8.82
CA PHE A 242 -18.57 10.33 -9.17
C PHE A 242 -19.37 10.94 -10.33
N SER A 243 -19.55 12.26 -10.31
CA SER A 243 -20.26 13.00 -11.36
C SER A 243 -19.37 13.47 -12.51
N SER A 244 -18.06 13.44 -12.34
CA SER A 244 -17.09 13.91 -13.32
C SER A 244 -15.85 13.03 -13.34
N LEU A 245 -15.32 12.77 -14.52
CA LEU A 245 -14.04 12.10 -14.73
C LEU A 245 -13.17 12.95 -15.64
N GLU A 246 -12.03 13.40 -15.12
CA GLU A 246 -11.11 14.31 -15.79
C GLU A 246 -9.76 13.63 -16.05
N LEU A 247 -9.49 13.34 -17.33
CA LEU A 247 -8.26 12.75 -17.83
C LEU A 247 -7.68 13.61 -18.98
N PRO A 248 -7.43 14.91 -18.74
CA PRO A 248 -7.03 15.86 -19.78
C PRO A 248 -5.68 15.55 -20.40
N LEU A 249 -4.81 14.77 -19.75
CA LEU A 249 -3.49 14.42 -20.28
C LEU A 249 -3.44 13.03 -20.92
N LEU A 250 -4.50 12.23 -20.81
CA LEU A 250 -4.52 10.88 -21.33
C LEU A 250 -4.46 10.93 -22.85
N ALA A 251 -3.37 10.39 -23.42
CA ALA A 251 -3.16 10.37 -24.86
C ALA A 251 -3.50 9.00 -25.47
N LYS A 252 -3.17 7.90 -24.77
CA LYS A 252 -3.23 6.55 -25.34
C LYS A 252 -3.73 5.52 -24.35
N VAL A 253 -4.55 4.60 -24.84
CA VAL A 253 -4.94 3.36 -24.19
C VAL A 253 -4.64 2.21 -25.15
N GLN A 254 -3.71 1.31 -24.80
CA GLN A 254 -3.36 0.19 -25.68
C GLN A 254 -4.38 -0.96 -25.62
N GLY A 255 -5.11 -1.10 -24.52
CA GLY A 255 -6.18 -2.07 -24.35
C GLY A 255 -7.55 -1.42 -24.51
N THR A 256 -8.49 -1.88 -23.69
CA THR A 256 -9.86 -1.38 -23.71
C THR A 256 -10.01 -0.15 -22.82
N LEU A 257 -10.72 0.87 -23.31
CA LEU A 257 -11.24 1.96 -22.48
C LEU A 257 -12.71 1.67 -22.15
N GLY A 258 -13.01 1.46 -20.87
CA GLY A 258 -14.35 1.11 -20.38
C GLY A 258 -14.91 2.12 -19.38
N LEU A 259 -16.11 2.64 -19.66
CA LEU A 259 -16.95 3.39 -18.74
C LEU A 259 -18.28 2.65 -18.59
N ILE A 260 -18.45 1.90 -17.50
CA ILE A 260 -19.57 0.98 -17.34
C ILE A 260 -20.32 1.29 -16.04
N ASP A 261 -21.64 1.46 -16.11
CA ASP A 261 -22.53 1.61 -14.96
C ASP A 261 -22.19 2.79 -14.01
N ASN A 262 -21.51 3.84 -14.47
CA ASN A 262 -21.24 5.04 -13.67
C ASN A 262 -22.45 5.98 -13.73
N LYS A 263 -23.55 5.60 -13.07
CA LYS A 263 -24.89 6.20 -13.23
C LYS A 263 -24.93 7.72 -13.00
N ASN A 264 -24.07 8.25 -12.13
CA ASN A 264 -24.03 9.68 -11.79
C ASN A 264 -23.13 10.51 -12.71
N LEU A 265 -22.37 9.88 -13.61
CA LEU A 265 -21.38 10.54 -14.46
C LEU A 265 -22.06 11.51 -15.44
N LYS A 266 -21.70 12.79 -15.35
CA LYS A 266 -22.25 13.90 -16.17
C LYS A 266 -21.21 14.57 -17.05
N LYS A 267 -19.96 14.58 -16.59
CA LYS A 267 -18.85 15.27 -17.25
C LYS A 267 -17.71 14.31 -17.51
N LEU A 268 -17.18 14.37 -18.71
CA LEU A 268 -16.08 13.53 -19.15
C LEU A 268 -15.06 14.41 -19.89
N ASP A 269 -13.80 14.35 -19.48
CA ASP A 269 -12.70 14.97 -20.23
C ASP A 269 -11.69 13.91 -20.65
N PHE A 270 -11.72 13.62 -21.95
CA PHE A 270 -10.73 12.84 -22.68
C PHE A 270 -10.23 13.61 -23.91
N SER A 271 -10.13 14.93 -23.78
CA SER A 271 -9.83 15.86 -24.89
C SER A 271 -8.51 15.57 -25.63
N ASN A 272 -7.57 14.88 -24.97
CA ASN A 272 -6.27 14.55 -25.54
C ASN A 272 -6.10 13.09 -26.01
N VAL A 273 -7.11 12.23 -25.85
CA VAL A 273 -7.00 10.84 -26.28
C VAL A 273 -6.94 10.78 -27.81
N THR A 274 -5.86 10.20 -28.34
CA THR A 274 -5.63 10.02 -29.77
C THR A 274 -5.86 8.60 -30.23
N ASP A 275 -5.56 7.61 -29.38
CA ASP A 275 -5.52 6.20 -29.76
C ASP A 275 -6.11 5.30 -28.66
N ILE A 276 -7.05 4.45 -29.06
CA ILE A 276 -7.55 3.31 -28.26
C ILE A 276 -7.28 2.04 -29.09
N GLN A 277 -6.26 1.26 -28.76
CA GLN A 277 -5.89 0.12 -29.61
C GLN A 277 -6.80 -1.12 -29.38
N GLY A 278 -7.45 -1.21 -28.21
CA GLY A 278 -8.47 -2.23 -27.93
C GLY A 278 -9.90 -1.73 -28.14
N GLY A 279 -10.83 -2.22 -27.34
CA GLY A 279 -12.25 -1.84 -27.41
C GLY A 279 -12.53 -0.48 -26.78
N PHE A 280 -13.63 0.14 -27.20
CA PHE A 280 -14.13 1.34 -26.54
C PHE A 280 -15.58 1.13 -26.09
N MET A 281 -15.78 1.11 -24.77
CA MET A 281 -17.06 0.75 -24.16
C MET A 281 -17.58 1.90 -23.30
N ILE A 282 -18.79 2.38 -23.62
CA ILE A 282 -19.57 3.28 -22.76
C ILE A 282 -20.94 2.65 -22.58
N ALA A 283 -21.20 2.07 -21.41
CA ALA A 283 -22.45 1.36 -21.14
C ALA A 283 -23.09 1.86 -19.85
N ASN A 284 -24.41 2.07 -19.86
CA ASN A 284 -25.23 2.33 -18.68
C ASN A 284 -24.82 3.54 -17.80
N ASN A 285 -24.22 4.56 -18.41
CA ASN A 285 -23.92 5.82 -17.74
C ASN A 285 -25.12 6.78 -17.90
N THR A 286 -26.18 6.56 -17.13
CA THR A 286 -27.52 7.15 -17.35
C THR A 286 -27.55 8.68 -17.39
N GLU A 287 -26.72 9.36 -16.60
CA GLU A 287 -26.66 10.83 -16.56
C GLU A 287 -25.70 11.42 -17.63
N LEU A 288 -24.97 10.58 -18.38
CA LEU A 288 -24.05 10.99 -19.43
C LEU A 288 -24.81 11.19 -20.75
N VAL A 289 -25.68 12.21 -20.78
CA VAL A 289 -26.58 12.49 -21.91
C VAL A 289 -25.88 13.18 -23.09
N LYS A 290 -24.75 13.86 -22.81
CA LYS A 290 -23.95 14.61 -23.79
C LYS A 290 -22.47 14.43 -23.46
N PHE A 291 -21.68 14.08 -24.47
CA PHE A 291 -20.22 14.16 -24.40
C PHE A 291 -19.68 14.52 -25.77
N ASP A 292 -18.62 15.33 -25.80
CA ASP A 292 -17.92 15.62 -27.04
C ASP A 292 -17.12 14.39 -27.44
N PHE A 293 -17.30 13.97 -28.69
CA PHE A 293 -16.72 12.74 -29.19
C PHE A 293 -15.21 12.94 -29.39
N PHE A 294 -14.44 12.76 -28.30
CA PHE A 294 -12.99 12.65 -28.23
C PHE A 294 -12.29 13.39 -29.39
N PRO A 295 -12.17 14.73 -29.33
CA PRO A 295 -11.89 15.56 -30.50
C PRO A 295 -10.56 15.27 -31.20
N LYS A 296 -9.65 14.54 -30.53
CA LYS A 296 -8.36 14.14 -31.08
C LYS A 296 -8.26 12.64 -31.41
N LEU A 297 -9.32 11.87 -31.19
CA LEU A 297 -9.33 10.42 -31.40
C LEU A 297 -9.22 10.10 -32.89
N ARG A 298 -8.17 9.37 -33.24
CA ARG A 298 -7.85 8.99 -34.63
C ARG A 298 -8.17 7.54 -34.92
N GLN A 299 -8.02 6.68 -33.91
CA GLN A 299 -8.10 5.24 -34.10
C GLN A 299 -8.72 4.53 -32.90
N ILE A 300 -9.63 3.61 -33.21
CA ILE A 300 -10.08 2.54 -32.32
C ILE A 300 -9.73 1.21 -33.00
N GLY A 301 -8.92 0.37 -32.36
CA GLY A 301 -8.47 -0.90 -32.93
C GLY A 301 -9.43 -2.08 -32.71
N GLY A 302 -10.32 -1.98 -31.72
CA GLY A 302 -11.31 -3.00 -31.38
C GLY A 302 -12.76 -2.57 -31.62
N ALA A 303 -13.70 -3.29 -30.98
CA ALA A 303 -15.12 -3.00 -31.08
C ALA A 303 -15.51 -1.73 -30.31
N ILE A 304 -16.49 -1.00 -30.84
CA ILE A 304 -17.16 0.11 -30.17
C ILE A 304 -18.47 -0.43 -29.62
N TYR A 305 -18.70 -0.26 -28.31
CA TYR A 305 -19.93 -0.65 -27.65
C TYR A 305 -20.49 0.52 -26.85
N PHE A 306 -21.56 1.12 -27.36
CA PHE A 306 -22.27 2.21 -26.67
C PHE A 306 -23.70 1.82 -26.35
N GLU A 307 -24.05 1.95 -25.08
CA GLU A 307 -25.38 1.69 -24.56
C GLU A 307 -25.71 2.76 -23.51
N GLY A 308 -26.82 3.47 -23.67
CA GLY A 308 -27.22 4.53 -22.75
C GLY A 308 -28.20 5.54 -23.34
N SER A 309 -28.55 6.55 -22.55
CA SER A 309 -29.57 7.56 -22.85
C SER A 309 -29.02 8.74 -23.68
N PHE A 310 -28.13 8.51 -24.64
CA PHE A 310 -27.46 9.57 -25.38
C PHE A 310 -28.44 10.38 -26.23
N GLU A 311 -28.56 11.68 -25.96
CA GLU A 311 -29.46 12.56 -26.72
C GLU A 311 -28.78 13.17 -27.95
N LYS A 312 -27.46 13.40 -27.88
CA LYS A 312 -26.69 14.05 -28.95
C LYS A 312 -25.24 13.59 -28.96
N LEU A 313 -24.84 12.94 -30.06
CA LEU A 313 -23.44 12.71 -30.40
C LEU A 313 -22.98 13.89 -31.26
N ILE A 314 -22.04 14.69 -30.74
CA ILE A 314 -21.44 15.79 -31.51
C ILE A 314 -20.09 15.30 -32.01
N SER A 315 -20.03 14.88 -33.28
CA SER A 315 -18.75 14.70 -33.98
C SER A 315 -18.26 16.08 -34.45
N GLN A 316 -17.07 16.50 -34.04
CA GLN A 316 -16.40 17.61 -34.73
C GLN A 316 -15.63 17.03 -35.92
N SER A 317 -15.99 17.51 -37.11
CA SER A 317 -15.33 17.25 -38.41
C SER A 317 -13.92 17.82 -38.45
#